data_AF-A0A150XE11-F1
#
_entry.id   AF-A0A150XE11-F1
#
_cell.length_a   1.000
_cell.length_b   1.000
_cell.length_c   1.000
_cell.angle_alpha   90.00
_cell.angle_beta   90.00
_cell.angle_gamma   90.00
#
_symmetry.space_group_name_H-M   'P 1'
#
loop_
_entity.id
_entity.type
_entity.pdbx_description
1 polymer ?
#
loop_
_entity_poly.entity_id
_entity_poly.type
_entity_poly.pdbx_seq_one_letter_code
_entity_poly.pdbx_strand_id
1 'polypeptide(L)'
;MKTYKSILILILVLFSCGSDRSLYGFWRLDLHQPGQSLSIPYELFFNEEALYLTDEYSFIYQTNYVIKDDSISLTFSNGNTWKTSFIKKSGNLILGNGSYYKNDSGHFDPNQQYDLINFKTDEVLNPNANMLFIHLMKMNDSLQVRLNDVIKDLSQIPEYINRGHGISNQPLALFIGEEVTFNDLVEVYQWLQISGLNEVTLITGHKVLAEFYIQRDQISINQQALDSFIRFKNIPPAPQKPKSNEQDRSVIEIQNSIDLEQLEKLVDSQKYLIRIDERIDLLDYLKLCEIIEHNPNLQKEIN
;
A
#
# COMPACT_ATOMS: atom_id res chain seq x y z
N MET A 1 -9.26 4.63 60.58
CA MET A 1 -9.71 4.48 59.16
C MET A 1 -9.78 5.81 58.39
N LYS A 2 -8.88 6.79 58.62
CA LYS A 2 -8.87 8.07 57.87
C LYS A 2 -7.62 8.29 57.00
N THR A 3 -6.61 7.43 57.11
CA THR A 3 -5.30 7.58 56.43
C THR A 3 -5.22 6.90 55.06
N TYR A 4 -6.08 5.91 54.76
CA TYR A 4 -6.04 5.20 53.48
C TYR A 4 -6.68 5.99 52.31
N LYS A 5 -7.60 6.92 52.58
CA LYS A 5 -8.19 7.77 51.53
C LYS A 5 -7.19 8.79 50.95
N SER A 6 -6.27 9.30 51.77
CA SER A 6 -5.26 10.27 51.31
C SER A 6 -4.16 9.61 50.46
N ILE A 7 -3.82 8.34 50.72
CA ILE A 7 -2.85 7.58 49.91
C ILE A 7 -3.42 7.25 48.53
N LEU A 8 -4.72 6.92 48.44
CA LEU A 8 -5.37 6.63 47.15
C LEU A 8 -5.44 7.87 46.24
N ILE A 9 -5.67 9.06 46.82
CA ILE A 9 -5.68 10.33 46.08
C ILE A 9 -4.26 10.70 45.61
N LEU A 10 -3.22 10.43 46.41
CA LEU A 10 -1.84 10.70 46.02
C LEU A 10 -1.38 9.79 44.86
N ILE A 11 -1.81 8.51 44.84
CA ILE A 11 -1.53 7.58 43.74
C ILE A 11 -2.25 8.02 42.45
N LEU A 12 -3.49 8.49 42.54
CA LEU A 12 -4.23 9.02 41.38
C LEU A 12 -3.62 10.32 40.81
N VAL A 13 -3.02 11.17 41.65
CA VAL A 13 -2.34 12.40 41.19
C VAL A 13 -0.97 12.09 40.55
N LEU A 14 -0.28 11.03 40.98
CA LEU A 14 1.03 10.63 40.40
C LEU A 14 0.91 9.95 39.03
N PHE A 15 -0.27 9.51 38.61
CA PHE A 15 -0.53 9.05 37.23
C PHE A 15 -0.95 10.19 36.29
N SER A 16 -1.11 11.42 36.78
CA SER A 16 -1.30 12.60 35.92
C SER A 16 0.05 13.13 35.44
N CYS A 17 0.81 12.27 34.75
CA CYS A 17 1.94 12.68 33.93
C CYS A 17 1.34 13.33 32.68
N GLY A 18 0.98 14.61 32.78
CA GLY A 18 0.36 15.35 31.68
C GLY A 18 1.27 15.33 30.46
N SER A 19 0.74 14.86 29.33
CA SER A 19 1.36 15.01 28.02
C SER A 19 1.69 16.49 27.78
N ASP A 20 2.86 16.78 27.21
CA ASP A 20 3.24 18.15 26.85
C ASP A 20 2.33 18.66 25.73
N ARG A 21 1.21 19.30 26.11
CA ARG A 21 0.20 19.85 25.21
C ARG A 21 0.77 20.84 24.20
N SER A 22 1.95 21.41 24.46
CA SER A 22 2.57 22.31 23.48
C SER A 22 3.08 21.57 22.24
N LEU A 23 3.15 20.23 22.25
CA LEU A 23 3.35 19.40 21.06
C LEU A 23 2.09 19.27 20.19
N TYR A 24 0.89 19.50 20.74
CA TYR A 24 -0.32 19.20 19.99
C TYR A 24 -0.45 20.02 18.71
N GLY A 25 -1.02 19.37 17.69
CA GLY A 25 -1.19 19.92 16.35
C GLY A 25 -0.24 19.30 15.34
N PHE A 26 -0.23 19.91 14.15
CA PHE A 26 0.52 19.43 13.00
C PHE A 26 1.96 19.96 13.01
N TRP A 27 2.89 19.12 12.57
CA TRP A 27 4.28 19.46 12.36
C TRP A 27 4.70 18.92 11.00
N ARG A 28 5.35 19.75 10.20
CA ARG A 28 5.74 19.38 8.84
C ARG A 28 7.26 19.42 8.69
N LEU A 29 7.78 18.43 7.99
CA LEU A 29 9.20 18.34 7.66
C LEU A 29 9.65 19.54 6.81
N ASP A 30 10.74 20.17 7.22
CA ASP A 30 11.40 21.24 6.48
C ASP A 30 12.26 20.64 5.36
N LEU A 31 11.68 20.55 4.16
CA LEU A 31 12.32 19.97 2.96
C LEU A 31 13.51 20.79 2.44
N HIS A 32 13.79 21.98 2.98
CA HIS A 32 14.89 22.81 2.53
C HIS A 32 16.24 22.43 3.16
N GLN A 33 16.27 21.49 4.11
CA GLN A 33 17.52 21.09 4.76
C GLN A 33 18.20 19.94 4.00
N PRO A 34 19.46 20.12 3.56
CA PRO A 34 20.20 19.07 2.87
C PRO A 34 20.53 17.89 3.80
N GLY A 35 20.50 16.67 3.26
CA GLY A 35 20.92 15.46 3.98
C GLY A 35 19.83 14.77 4.81
N GLN A 36 18.57 15.13 4.62
CA GLN A 36 17.46 14.39 5.20
C GLN A 36 17.35 13.01 4.52
N SER A 37 17.28 11.97 5.33
CA SER A 37 17.03 10.60 4.87
C SER A 37 15.57 10.47 4.45
N LEU A 38 15.27 9.59 3.48
CA LEU A 38 13.90 9.26 3.07
C LEU A 38 13.13 8.49 4.15
N SER A 39 13.80 8.04 5.21
CA SER A 39 13.25 7.18 6.25
C SER A 39 12.55 7.92 7.40
N ILE A 40 12.22 9.20 7.25
CA ILE A 40 11.64 10.06 8.30
C ILE A 40 10.24 10.50 7.85
N PRO A 41 9.25 10.55 8.75
CA PRO A 41 7.90 10.92 8.34
C PRO A 41 7.82 12.36 7.81
N TYR A 42 7.02 12.58 6.77
CA TYR A 42 6.84 13.88 6.14
C TYR A 42 6.01 14.85 7.00
N GLU A 43 4.95 14.36 7.64
CA GLU A 43 4.09 15.15 8.50
C GLU A 43 3.77 14.37 9.78
N LEU A 44 3.64 15.08 10.89
CA LEU A 44 3.32 14.55 12.21
C LEU A 44 2.08 15.26 12.74
N PHE A 45 1.23 14.55 13.45
CA PHE A 45 0.10 15.12 14.19
C PHE A 45 0.06 14.55 15.60
N PHE A 46 0.40 15.38 16.57
CA PHE A 46 0.32 15.00 17.99
C PHE A 46 -1.05 15.38 18.54
N ASN A 47 -1.68 14.43 19.23
CA ASN A 47 -2.82 14.71 20.10
C ASN A 47 -2.62 14.04 21.48
N GLU A 48 -3.68 14.05 22.29
CA GLU A 48 -3.65 13.51 23.66
C GLU A 48 -3.51 11.97 23.71
N GLU A 49 -3.97 11.28 22.67
CA GLU A 49 -4.07 9.82 22.65
C GLU A 49 -2.92 9.18 21.86
N ALA A 50 -2.49 9.81 20.78
CA ALA A 50 -1.58 9.24 19.81
C ALA A 50 -0.74 10.28 19.06
N LEU A 51 0.29 9.78 18.40
CA LEU A 51 1.02 10.47 17.35
C LEU A 51 0.65 9.80 16.03
N TYR A 52 0.12 10.59 15.10
CA TYR A 52 -0.06 10.19 13.71
C TYR A 52 1.12 10.70 12.90
N LEU A 53 1.60 9.89 11.98
CA LEU A 53 2.70 10.26 11.10
C LEU A 53 2.42 9.78 9.68
N THR A 54 2.84 10.55 8.69
CA THR A 54 2.78 10.15 7.29
C THR A 54 4.16 9.85 6.74
N ASP A 55 4.31 8.74 6.03
CA ASP A 55 5.52 8.50 5.25
C ASP A 55 5.47 9.17 3.87
N GLU A 56 6.53 9.02 3.11
CA GLU A 56 6.64 9.55 1.73
C GLU A 56 5.70 8.85 0.73
N TYR A 57 5.11 7.72 1.11
CA TYR A 57 4.14 6.96 0.31
C TYR A 57 2.70 7.23 0.78
N SER A 58 2.48 8.31 1.53
CA SER A 58 1.15 8.70 2.02
C SER A 58 0.49 7.68 2.97
N PHE A 59 1.22 6.72 3.54
CA PHE A 59 0.68 5.89 4.61
C PHE A 59 0.58 6.71 5.88
N ILE A 60 -0.57 6.65 6.52
CA ILE A 60 -0.81 7.28 7.81
C ILE A 60 -0.67 6.19 8.86
N TYR A 61 0.23 6.38 9.81
CA TYR A 61 0.43 5.46 10.91
C TYR A 61 -0.04 6.12 12.20
N GLN A 62 -0.91 5.45 12.94
CA GLN A 62 -1.22 5.79 14.31
C GLN A 62 -0.26 5.08 15.26
N THR A 63 0.38 5.84 16.15
CA THR A 63 1.37 5.31 17.09
C THR A 63 1.08 5.80 18.51
N ASN A 64 1.30 4.90 19.48
CA ASN A 64 1.49 5.32 20.87
C ASN A 64 2.91 5.86 21.02
N TYR A 65 3.07 6.99 21.70
CA TYR A 65 4.39 7.61 21.84
C TYR A 65 4.74 7.86 23.31
N VAL A 66 6.01 7.67 23.63
CA VAL A 66 6.59 8.00 24.94
C VAL A 66 7.84 8.84 24.72
N ILE A 67 7.84 10.07 25.23
CA ILE A 67 9.00 10.96 25.21
C ILE A 67 9.72 10.87 26.56
N LYS A 68 11.01 10.56 26.52
CA LYS A 68 11.89 10.54 27.69
C LYS A 68 13.25 11.10 27.30
N ASP A 69 13.70 12.08 28.08
CA ASP A 69 14.93 12.83 27.84
C ASP A 69 14.95 13.38 26.41
N ASP A 70 16.01 13.12 25.64
CA ASP A 70 16.15 13.53 24.23
C ASP A 70 15.74 12.42 23.26
N SER A 71 14.75 11.59 23.63
CA SER A 71 14.28 10.48 22.78
C SER A 71 12.77 10.31 22.80
N ILE A 72 12.25 9.84 21.66
CA ILE A 72 10.87 9.40 21.52
C ILE A 72 10.85 7.92 21.12
N SER A 73 9.98 7.17 21.76
CA SER A 73 9.71 5.77 21.40
C SER A 73 8.27 5.67 20.90
N LEU A 74 8.12 5.19 19.67
CA LEU A 74 6.83 4.93 19.02
C LEU A 74 6.53 3.45 19.06
N THR A 75 5.29 3.11 19.35
CA THR A 75 4.75 1.74 19.26
C THR A 75 3.62 1.74 18.26
N PHE A 76 3.79 0.98 17.17
CA PHE A 76 2.81 0.83 16.10
C PHE A 76 1.73 -0.20 16.47
N SER A 77 0.61 -0.18 15.76
CA SER A 77 -0.51 -1.13 15.95
C SER A 77 -0.08 -2.60 15.83
N ASN A 78 0.84 -2.89 14.92
CA ASN A 78 1.42 -4.23 14.71
C ASN A 78 2.45 -4.66 15.78
N GLY A 79 2.66 -3.85 16.82
CA GLY A 79 3.58 -4.14 17.91
C GLY A 79 5.04 -3.78 17.63
N ASN A 80 5.38 -3.34 16.41
CA ASN A 80 6.71 -2.84 16.12
C ASN A 80 7.00 -1.59 16.94
N THR A 81 8.26 -1.41 17.32
CA THR A 81 8.72 -0.23 18.06
C THR A 81 9.81 0.49 17.30
N TRP A 82 9.71 1.81 17.22
CA TRP A 82 10.75 2.66 16.67
C TRP A 82 11.19 3.70 17.70
N LYS A 83 12.48 3.76 18.00
CA LYS A 83 13.05 4.73 18.94
C LYS A 83 14.05 5.61 18.20
N THR A 84 13.92 6.92 18.37
CA THR A 84 14.79 7.89 17.72
C THR A 84 15.04 9.11 18.62
N SER A 85 16.02 9.94 18.25
CA SER A 85 16.30 11.20 18.94
C SER A 85 15.13 12.16 18.80
N PHE A 86 14.85 12.91 19.86
CA PHE A 86 13.74 13.86 19.92
C PHE A 86 14.15 15.11 20.67
N ILE A 87 14.06 16.27 20.01
CA ILE A 87 14.39 17.55 20.63
C ILE A 87 13.33 18.57 20.24
N LYS A 88 12.75 19.23 21.24
CA LYS A 88 11.82 20.34 21.01
C LYS A 88 12.49 21.67 21.38
N LYS A 89 12.51 22.62 20.45
CA LYS A 89 13.04 23.98 20.67
C LYS A 89 12.06 24.99 20.11
N SER A 90 11.51 25.86 20.96
CA SER A 90 10.64 27.02 20.63
C SER A 90 10.24 27.16 19.15
N GLY A 91 9.16 26.47 18.75
CA GLY A 91 8.60 26.53 17.38
C GLY A 91 9.07 25.45 16.41
N ASN A 92 10.14 24.74 16.75
CA ASN A 92 10.72 23.64 15.97
C ASN A 92 10.78 22.34 16.77
N LEU A 93 10.68 21.24 16.05
CA LEU A 93 10.79 19.88 16.55
C LEU A 93 11.83 19.14 15.71
N ILE A 94 12.74 18.43 16.35
CA ILE A 94 13.73 17.58 15.69
C ILE A 94 13.39 16.14 16.06
N LEU A 95 13.15 15.31 15.04
CA LEU A 95 12.85 13.88 15.17
C LEU A 95 13.84 13.10 14.32
N GLY A 96 14.73 12.31 14.94
CA GLY A 96 15.87 11.71 14.25
C GLY A 96 16.76 12.79 13.65
N ASN A 97 16.92 12.75 12.32
CA ASN A 97 17.58 13.76 11.50
C ASN A 97 16.61 14.71 10.77
N GLY A 98 15.30 14.62 11.04
CA GLY A 98 14.28 15.49 10.47
C GLY A 98 14.06 16.73 11.32
N SER A 99 13.97 17.89 10.67
CA SER A 99 13.60 19.17 11.30
C SER A 99 12.18 19.53 10.89
N TYR A 100 11.33 19.81 11.87
CA TYR A 100 9.92 20.06 11.68
C TYR A 100 9.53 21.42 12.24
N TYR A 101 8.66 22.11 11.52
CA TYR A 101 8.04 23.34 11.98
C TYR A 101 6.56 23.10 12.27
N LYS A 102 6.02 23.85 13.23
CA LYS A 102 4.59 23.76 13.58
C LYS A 102 3.74 24.35 12.46
N ASN A 103 2.66 23.65 12.11
CA ASN A 103 1.71 24.08 11.09
C ASN A 103 0.29 24.13 11.66
N ASP A 104 -0.53 25.05 11.16
CA ASP A 104 -1.91 25.25 11.63
C ASP A 104 -2.87 24.19 11.10
N SER A 105 -2.56 23.59 9.95
CA SER A 105 -3.34 22.51 9.34
C SER A 105 -2.45 21.42 8.75
N GLY A 106 -2.95 20.18 8.78
CA GLY A 106 -2.33 19.03 8.13
C GLY A 106 -2.75 18.87 6.68
N HIS A 107 -2.04 18.02 5.96
CA HIS A 107 -2.35 17.62 4.58
C HIS A 107 -2.89 16.20 4.50
N PHE A 108 -2.87 15.46 5.60
CA PHE A 108 -3.54 14.18 5.73
C PHE A 108 -4.70 14.26 6.73
N ASP A 109 -5.70 13.41 6.50
CA ASP A 109 -6.77 13.16 7.45
C ASP A 109 -6.46 11.87 8.22
N PRO A 110 -6.23 11.92 9.55
CA PRO A 110 -6.00 10.74 10.36
C PRO A 110 -7.05 9.63 10.22
N ASN A 111 -8.27 9.94 9.76
CA ASN A 111 -9.34 8.96 9.54
C ASN A 111 -9.21 8.19 8.22
N GLN A 112 -8.27 8.55 7.35
CA GLN A 112 -8.02 7.88 6.06
C GLN A 112 -6.90 6.83 6.16
N GLN A 113 -6.73 6.25 7.35
CA GLN A 113 -5.84 5.12 7.57
C GLN A 113 -6.42 3.86 6.94
N TYR A 114 -5.54 3.02 6.42
CA TYR A 114 -5.85 1.68 5.99
C TYR A 114 -4.60 0.83 6.14
N ASP A 115 -4.78 -0.46 6.40
CA ASP A 115 -3.71 -1.44 6.48
C ASP A 115 -3.55 -2.16 5.13
N LEU A 116 -2.36 -2.70 4.86
CA LEU A 116 -2.12 -3.58 3.72
C LEU A 116 -2.58 -5.01 4.03
N ILE A 117 -2.84 -5.83 3.00
CA ILE A 117 -3.22 -7.25 3.15
C ILE A 117 -2.21 -8.12 3.92
N ASN A 118 -0.99 -7.61 4.13
CA ASN A 118 0.09 -8.21 4.90
C ASN A 118 0.54 -9.60 4.39
N PHE A 119 0.46 -9.83 3.08
CA PHE A 119 1.04 -11.02 2.46
C PHE A 119 2.56 -10.85 2.35
N LYS A 120 3.31 -11.71 3.04
CA LYS A 120 4.77 -11.62 3.14
C LYS A 120 5.42 -12.48 2.04
N THR A 121 6.06 -11.82 1.10
CA THR A 121 6.90 -12.46 0.09
C THR A 121 8.36 -12.48 0.53
N ASP A 122 9.21 -13.21 -0.21
CA ASP A 122 10.66 -13.19 0.01
C ASP A 122 11.32 -11.90 -0.51
N GLU A 123 10.62 -11.17 -1.36
CA GLU A 123 11.09 -9.92 -1.95
C GLU A 123 10.63 -8.68 -1.20
N VAL A 124 11.53 -7.70 -1.15
CA VAL A 124 11.28 -6.41 -0.50
C VAL A 124 11.68 -5.26 -1.40
N LEU A 125 10.92 -4.19 -1.35
CA LEU A 125 11.17 -2.97 -2.10
C LEU A 125 11.08 -1.76 -1.17
N ASN A 126 12.00 -0.83 -1.39
CA ASN A 126 11.84 0.56 -1.00
C ASN A 126 11.47 1.31 -2.28
N PRO A 127 10.18 1.66 -2.50
CA PRO A 127 9.76 2.31 -3.74
C PRO A 127 10.50 3.64 -3.90
N ASN A 128 10.71 4.11 -5.13
CA ASN A 128 11.42 5.36 -5.34
C ASN A 128 10.58 6.35 -6.13
N ALA A 129 10.98 7.62 -6.11
CA ALA A 129 10.26 8.72 -6.73
C ALA A 129 10.05 8.59 -8.26
N ASN A 130 10.66 7.61 -8.93
CA ASN A 130 10.45 7.36 -10.36
C ASN A 130 9.30 6.36 -10.64
N MET A 131 8.64 5.85 -9.59
CA MET A 131 7.49 4.95 -9.73
C MET A 131 6.18 5.74 -9.62
N LEU A 132 5.15 5.24 -10.31
CA LEU A 132 3.78 5.67 -10.07
C LEU A 132 3.21 4.93 -8.86
N PHE A 133 2.43 5.62 -8.04
CA PHE A 133 1.82 5.06 -6.84
C PHE A 133 0.31 5.10 -6.92
N ILE A 134 -0.31 3.92 -6.84
CA ILE A 134 -1.76 3.78 -6.69
C ILE A 134 -2.01 2.99 -5.43
N HIS A 135 -2.87 3.49 -4.55
CA HIS A 135 -3.32 2.74 -3.37
C HIS A 135 -4.74 2.26 -3.61
N LEU A 136 -4.95 0.96 -3.51
CA LEU A 136 -6.23 0.32 -3.60
C LEU A 136 -6.70 -0.01 -2.18
N MET A 137 -7.84 0.54 -1.75
CA MET A 137 -8.30 0.41 -0.36
C MET A 137 -9.83 0.34 -0.30
N LYS A 138 -10.36 -0.37 0.70
CA LYS A 138 -11.79 -0.34 1.04
C LYS A 138 -12.03 0.73 2.09
N MET A 139 -13.00 1.60 1.84
CA MET A 139 -13.48 2.59 2.80
C MET A 139 -15.00 2.51 2.86
N ASN A 140 -15.56 2.14 4.02
CA ASN A 140 -17.00 1.93 4.21
C ASN A 140 -17.58 0.96 3.16
N ASP A 141 -16.98 -0.22 3.01
CA ASP A 141 -17.33 -1.27 2.03
C ASP A 141 -17.18 -0.88 0.54
N SER A 142 -16.77 0.35 0.23
CA SER A 142 -16.56 0.81 -1.14
C SER A 142 -15.09 0.73 -1.53
N LEU A 143 -14.82 0.20 -2.73
CA LEU A 143 -13.47 0.21 -3.30
C LEU A 143 -13.12 1.63 -3.75
N GLN A 144 -12.00 2.14 -3.25
CA GLN A 144 -11.48 3.46 -3.60
C GLN A 144 -10.02 3.36 -4.03
N VAL A 145 -9.59 4.34 -4.82
CA VAL A 145 -8.18 4.49 -5.17
C VAL A 145 -7.64 5.81 -4.67
N ARG A 146 -6.46 5.78 -4.05
CA ARG A 146 -5.66 6.98 -3.81
C ARG A 146 -4.66 7.13 -4.95
N LEU A 147 -4.74 8.26 -5.63
CA LEU A 147 -3.85 8.65 -6.72
C LEU A 147 -3.04 9.85 -6.21
N ASN A 148 -1.79 9.59 -5.79
CA ASN A 148 -0.99 10.51 -4.97
C ASN A 148 -1.66 10.89 -3.63
N ASP A 149 -2.09 12.13 -3.49
CA ASP A 149 -2.68 12.73 -2.30
C ASP A 149 -4.21 12.81 -2.36
N VAL A 150 -4.84 12.31 -3.43
CA VAL A 150 -6.29 12.43 -3.65
C VAL A 150 -6.96 11.07 -3.78
N ILE A 151 -8.03 10.88 -3.02
CA ILE A 151 -8.94 9.73 -3.13
C ILE A 151 -9.91 9.95 -4.29
N LYS A 152 -10.04 8.96 -5.16
CA LYS A 152 -10.80 8.98 -6.42
C LYS A 152 -11.49 7.64 -6.66
N ASP A 153 -12.38 7.65 -7.64
CA ASP A 153 -12.94 6.43 -8.23
C ASP A 153 -11.93 5.79 -9.19
N LEU A 154 -12.06 4.47 -9.40
CA LEU A 154 -11.20 3.67 -10.29
C LEU A 154 -11.15 4.20 -11.73
N SER A 155 -12.24 4.83 -12.18
CA SER A 155 -12.35 5.42 -13.53
C SER A 155 -11.35 6.55 -13.79
N GLN A 156 -10.71 7.09 -12.75
CA GLN A 156 -9.70 8.14 -12.85
C GLN A 156 -8.29 7.60 -13.10
N ILE A 157 -8.07 6.28 -12.98
CA ILE A 157 -6.76 5.63 -13.21
C ILE A 157 -6.19 5.98 -14.60
N PRO A 158 -6.94 5.88 -15.73
CA PRO A 158 -6.38 6.18 -17.03
C PRO A 158 -5.92 7.62 -17.18
N GLU A 159 -6.66 8.58 -16.61
CA GLU A 159 -6.25 9.98 -16.66
C GLU A 159 -4.99 10.21 -15.82
N TYR A 160 -4.91 9.62 -14.63
CA TYR A 160 -3.73 9.70 -13.78
C TYR A 160 -2.46 9.18 -14.47
N ILE A 161 -2.55 8.02 -15.13
CA ILE A 161 -1.43 7.43 -15.89
C ILE A 161 -1.04 8.34 -17.07
N ASN A 162 -2.02 8.90 -17.80
CA ASN A 162 -1.77 9.67 -19.02
C ASN A 162 -1.37 11.15 -18.79
N ARG A 163 -1.66 11.73 -17.63
CA ARG A 163 -1.27 13.11 -17.28
C ARG A 163 0.24 13.30 -17.19
N GLY A 164 1.00 12.22 -17.06
CA GLY A 164 2.44 12.23 -17.24
C GLY A 164 2.82 12.30 -18.72
N HIS A 165 2.93 13.50 -19.30
CA HIS A 165 3.26 13.75 -20.72
C HIS A 165 4.64 13.22 -21.22
N GLY A 166 5.24 12.25 -20.55
CA GLY A 166 6.46 11.52 -20.95
C GLY A 166 6.70 10.23 -20.15
N ILE A 167 5.66 9.71 -19.47
CA ILE A 167 5.76 8.71 -18.39
C ILE A 167 5.34 7.28 -18.81
N SER A 168 5.15 7.01 -20.11
CA SER A 168 4.59 5.73 -20.59
C SER A 168 5.38 4.46 -20.22
N ASN A 169 6.54 4.58 -19.55
CA ASN A 169 7.40 3.48 -19.13
C ASN A 169 7.78 3.54 -17.63
N GLN A 170 7.16 4.38 -16.80
CA GLN A 170 7.46 4.33 -15.36
C GLN A 170 6.87 3.05 -14.75
N PRO A 171 7.64 2.33 -13.91
CA PRO A 171 7.10 1.21 -13.14
C PRO A 171 5.94 1.68 -12.25
N LEU A 172 4.89 0.87 -12.18
CA LEU A 172 3.74 1.11 -11.31
C LEU A 172 3.86 0.26 -10.05
N ALA A 173 3.76 0.89 -8.89
CA ALA A 173 3.56 0.24 -7.61
C ALA A 173 2.07 0.39 -7.19
N LEU A 174 1.40 -0.74 -7.00
CA LEU A 174 0.01 -0.82 -6.60
C LEU A 174 -0.08 -1.37 -5.17
N PHE A 175 -0.39 -0.50 -4.21
CA PHE A 175 -0.57 -0.89 -2.82
C PHE A 175 -1.92 -1.54 -2.61
N ILE A 176 -1.94 -2.75 -2.04
CA ILE A 176 -3.15 -3.53 -1.85
C ILE A 176 -3.58 -3.49 -0.38
N GLY A 177 -4.63 -2.73 -0.10
CA GLY A 177 -5.22 -2.58 1.21
C GLY A 177 -5.95 -3.84 1.68
N GLU A 178 -6.12 -3.95 2.99
CA GLU A 178 -6.95 -4.97 3.63
C GLU A 178 -8.38 -4.95 3.03
N GLU A 179 -9.04 -6.11 3.07
CA GLU A 179 -10.39 -6.34 2.54
C GLU A 179 -10.54 -6.20 1.01
N VAL A 180 -9.50 -5.80 0.28
CA VAL A 180 -9.47 -5.86 -1.19
C VAL A 180 -9.55 -7.33 -1.61
N THR A 181 -10.50 -7.63 -2.49
CA THR A 181 -10.70 -8.97 -3.06
C THR A 181 -9.94 -9.14 -4.38
N PHE A 182 -9.81 -10.38 -4.87
CA PHE A 182 -9.23 -10.61 -6.19
C PHE A 182 -10.07 -9.95 -7.29
N ASN A 183 -11.39 -9.99 -7.20
CA ASN A 183 -12.28 -9.33 -8.16
C ASN A 183 -12.06 -7.79 -8.20
N ASP A 184 -11.85 -7.16 -7.03
CA ASP A 184 -11.48 -5.74 -6.97
C ASP A 184 -10.15 -5.47 -7.72
N LEU A 185 -9.16 -6.36 -7.58
CA LEU A 185 -7.89 -6.28 -8.31
C LEU A 185 -8.06 -6.48 -9.82
N VAL A 186 -8.94 -7.39 -10.26
CA VAL A 186 -9.25 -7.61 -11.68
C VAL A 186 -9.83 -6.36 -12.33
N GLU A 187 -10.74 -5.65 -11.65
CA GLU A 187 -11.27 -4.37 -12.18
C GLU A 187 -10.15 -3.33 -12.35
N VAL A 188 -9.22 -3.23 -11.39
CA VAL A 188 -8.05 -2.35 -11.51
C VAL A 188 -7.17 -2.77 -12.69
N TYR A 189 -6.90 -4.06 -12.84
CA TYR A 189 -6.10 -4.59 -13.95
C TYR A 189 -6.70 -4.27 -15.31
N GLN A 190 -8.03 -4.32 -15.43
CA GLN A 190 -8.72 -3.87 -16.65
C GLN A 190 -8.47 -2.38 -16.92
N TRP A 191 -8.57 -1.51 -15.90
CA TRP A 191 -8.24 -0.08 -16.04
C TRP A 191 -6.76 0.17 -16.40
N LEU A 192 -5.83 -0.62 -15.85
CA LEU A 192 -4.40 -0.53 -16.16
C LEU A 192 -4.11 -0.99 -17.61
N GLN A 193 -4.70 -2.10 -18.04
CA GLN A 193 -4.49 -2.67 -19.37
C GLN A 193 -5.05 -1.77 -20.48
N ILE A 194 -6.20 -1.13 -20.29
CA ILE A 194 -6.69 -0.12 -21.26
C ILE A 194 -5.80 1.14 -21.29
N SER A 195 -5.07 1.40 -20.21
CA SER A 195 -4.10 2.50 -20.12
C SER A 195 -2.73 2.12 -20.71
N GLY A 196 -2.59 0.90 -21.25
CA GLY A 196 -1.38 0.41 -21.90
C GLY A 196 -0.36 -0.24 -20.96
N LEU A 197 -0.67 -0.40 -19.67
CA LEU A 197 0.19 -1.08 -18.71
C LEU A 197 -0.12 -2.58 -18.69
N ASN A 198 0.92 -3.40 -18.85
CA ASN A 198 0.79 -4.86 -18.79
C ASN A 198 1.59 -5.47 -17.63
N GLU A 199 2.21 -4.64 -16.79
CA GLU A 199 3.01 -5.06 -15.65
C GLU A 199 2.76 -4.13 -14.47
N VAL A 200 2.78 -4.70 -13.26
CA VAL A 200 2.63 -3.98 -12.00
C VAL A 200 3.47 -4.64 -10.91
N THR A 201 3.99 -3.83 -10.00
CA THR A 201 4.54 -4.30 -8.72
C THR A 201 3.46 -4.15 -7.66
N LEU A 202 2.93 -5.26 -7.17
CA LEU A 202 1.98 -5.29 -6.06
C LEU A 202 2.73 -5.08 -4.76
N ILE A 203 2.31 -4.10 -3.97
CA ILE A 203 2.83 -3.86 -2.62
C ILE A 203 1.84 -4.46 -1.62
N THR A 204 2.25 -5.52 -0.94
CA THR A 204 1.35 -6.42 -0.22
C THR A 204 1.44 -6.30 1.30
N GLY A 205 2.48 -5.67 1.84
CA GLY A 205 2.62 -5.53 3.29
C GLY A 205 3.83 -4.67 3.69
N HIS A 206 3.87 -4.28 4.96
CA HIS A 206 5.03 -3.61 5.54
C HIS A 206 5.99 -4.63 6.16
N LYS A 207 7.27 -4.55 5.81
CA LYS A 207 8.33 -5.20 6.58
C LYS A 207 8.79 -4.31 7.73
N VAL A 208 9.12 -3.07 7.40
CA VAL A 208 9.40 -1.96 8.33
C VAL A 208 8.93 -0.64 7.69
N LEU A 209 9.15 0.50 8.37
CA LEU A 209 8.85 1.82 7.80
C LEU A 209 9.58 1.99 6.45
N ALA A 210 8.84 2.34 5.40
CA ALA A 210 9.37 2.55 4.04
C ALA A 210 10.04 1.32 3.38
N GLU A 211 9.84 0.10 3.91
CA GLU A 211 10.26 -1.16 3.27
C GLU A 211 9.08 -2.12 3.22
N PHE A 212 8.73 -2.55 2.01
CA PHE A 212 7.49 -3.28 1.75
C PHE A 212 7.74 -4.63 1.11
N TYR A 213 6.90 -5.61 1.42
CA TYR A 213 6.82 -6.87 0.69
C TYR A 213 6.19 -6.63 -0.67
N ILE A 214 6.75 -7.28 -1.70
CA ILE A 214 6.30 -7.10 -3.09
C ILE A 214 6.03 -8.40 -3.83
N GLN A 215 5.11 -8.34 -4.78
CA GLN A 215 4.90 -9.37 -5.80
C GLN A 215 4.86 -8.70 -7.17
N ARG A 216 5.70 -9.15 -8.12
CA ARG A 216 5.60 -8.67 -9.51
C ARG A 216 4.50 -9.42 -10.23
N ASP A 217 3.82 -8.71 -11.13
CA ASP A 217 2.74 -9.29 -11.88
C ASP A 217 2.67 -8.79 -13.33
N GLN A 218 2.47 -9.72 -14.26
CA GLN A 218 2.12 -9.47 -15.65
C GLN A 218 0.60 -9.54 -15.81
N ILE A 219 0.00 -8.40 -16.13
CA ILE A 219 -1.44 -8.24 -16.33
C ILE A 219 -1.83 -8.88 -17.67
N SER A 220 -2.62 -9.95 -17.60
CA SER A 220 -3.12 -10.65 -18.77
C SER A 220 -4.60 -10.98 -18.59
N ILE A 221 -5.46 -10.00 -18.90
CA ILE A 221 -6.92 -10.20 -18.93
C ILE A 221 -7.31 -10.81 -20.28
N ASN A 222 -8.15 -11.84 -20.26
CA ASN A 222 -8.74 -12.43 -21.46
C ASN A 222 -9.46 -11.34 -22.29
N GLN A 223 -9.28 -11.37 -23.62
CA GLN A 223 -9.83 -10.33 -24.50
C GLN A 223 -11.37 -10.21 -24.39
N GLN A 224 -12.09 -11.32 -24.20
CA GLN A 224 -13.55 -11.29 -24.05
C GLN A 224 -13.98 -10.58 -22.77
N ALA A 225 -13.25 -10.79 -21.66
CA ALA A 225 -13.50 -10.13 -20.40
C ALA A 225 -13.23 -8.62 -20.52
N LEU A 226 -12.09 -8.26 -21.12
CA LEU A 226 -11.72 -6.86 -21.37
C LEU A 226 -12.72 -6.15 -22.30
N ASP A 227 -13.16 -6.78 -23.39
CA ASP A 227 -14.16 -6.22 -24.31
C ASP A 227 -15.51 -6.00 -23.60
N SER A 228 -15.88 -6.91 -22.69
CA SER A 228 -17.11 -6.81 -21.91
C SER A 228 -17.03 -5.65 -20.92
N PHE A 229 -15.89 -5.48 -20.25
CA PHE A 229 -15.62 -4.33 -19.40
C PHE A 229 -15.67 -3.00 -20.16
N ILE A 230 -14.98 -2.89 -21.30
CA ILE A 230 -14.97 -1.68 -22.16
C ILE A 230 -16.40 -1.28 -22.55
N ARG A 231 -17.22 -2.25 -22.97
CA ARG A 231 -18.63 -2.01 -23.31
C ARG A 231 -19.43 -1.56 -22.07
N PHE A 232 -19.27 -2.25 -20.95
CA PHE A 232 -19.99 -1.93 -19.71
C PHE A 232 -19.68 -0.52 -19.20
N LYS A 233 -18.42 -0.10 -19.26
CA LYS A 233 -17.97 1.24 -18.85
C LYS A 233 -18.15 2.32 -19.92
N ASN A 234 -18.70 1.98 -21.10
CA ASN A 234 -18.87 2.88 -22.26
C ASN A 234 -17.56 3.53 -22.72
N ILE A 235 -16.46 2.78 -22.68
CA ILE A 235 -15.14 3.25 -23.11
C ILE A 235 -15.04 3.09 -24.63
N PRO A 236 -14.53 4.09 -25.38
CA PRO A 236 -14.32 3.94 -26.82
C PRO A 236 -13.41 2.73 -27.12
N PRO A 237 -13.80 1.84 -28.03
CA PRO A 237 -13.02 0.64 -28.32
C PRO A 237 -11.68 1.01 -28.96
N ALA A 238 -10.60 0.38 -28.50
CA ALA A 238 -9.31 0.48 -29.14
C ALA A 238 -9.33 -0.22 -30.52
N PRO A 239 -8.41 0.12 -31.44
CA PRO A 239 -8.23 -0.62 -32.68
C PRO A 239 -7.97 -2.10 -32.37
N GLN A 240 -8.66 -2.99 -33.10
CA GLN A 240 -8.46 -4.43 -32.92
C GLN A 240 -7.00 -4.79 -33.19
N LYS A 241 -6.34 -5.39 -32.20
CA LYS A 241 -5.02 -5.99 -32.41
C LYS A 241 -5.18 -7.23 -33.29
N PRO A 242 -4.21 -7.53 -34.17
CA PRO A 242 -4.22 -8.78 -34.92
C PRO A 242 -4.25 -9.95 -33.93
N LYS A 243 -5.09 -10.96 -34.22
CA LYS A 243 -5.14 -12.19 -33.43
C LYS A 243 -3.72 -12.77 -33.36
N SER A 244 -3.17 -12.89 -32.16
CA SER A 244 -1.92 -13.62 -31.99
C SER A 244 -2.16 -15.09 -32.34
N ASN A 245 -1.24 -15.72 -33.07
CA ASN A 245 -1.33 -17.15 -33.29
C ASN A 245 -1.28 -17.86 -31.94
N GLU A 246 -2.40 -18.48 -31.56
CA GLU A 246 -2.47 -19.38 -30.41
C GLU A 246 -1.43 -20.49 -30.63
N GLN A 247 -0.37 -20.46 -29.84
CA GLN A 247 0.54 -21.60 -29.76
C GLN A 247 -0.20 -22.74 -29.07
N ASP A 248 0.03 -23.96 -29.54
CA ASP A 248 -0.50 -25.17 -28.93
C ASP A 248 0.00 -25.26 -27.47
N ARG A 249 -0.90 -25.06 -26.51
CA ARG A 249 -0.62 -25.01 -25.07
C ARG A 249 -1.70 -25.79 -24.34
N SER A 250 -1.30 -26.55 -23.33
CA SER A 250 -2.28 -27.19 -22.46
C SER A 250 -2.85 -26.16 -21.49
N VAL A 251 -4.18 -26.13 -21.39
CA VAL A 251 -4.89 -25.21 -20.52
C VAL A 251 -5.17 -25.88 -19.18
N ILE A 252 -4.92 -25.16 -18.09
CA ILE A 252 -5.25 -25.56 -16.71
C ILE A 252 -6.11 -24.46 -16.13
N GLU A 253 -7.24 -24.82 -15.53
CA GLU A 253 -8.13 -23.87 -14.86
C GLU A 253 -7.86 -23.89 -13.36
N ILE A 254 -7.72 -22.71 -12.76
CA ILE A 254 -7.51 -22.52 -11.33
C ILE A 254 -8.67 -21.70 -10.78
N GLN A 255 -9.40 -22.28 -9.82
CA GLN A 255 -10.51 -21.63 -9.14
C GLN A 255 -10.24 -21.41 -7.65
N ASN A 256 -9.33 -22.16 -7.06
CA ASN A 256 -9.03 -22.14 -5.63
C ASN A 256 -7.63 -22.72 -5.32
N SER A 257 -7.24 -22.72 -4.05
CA SER A 257 -5.96 -23.26 -3.57
C SER A 257 -5.73 -24.73 -3.89
N ILE A 258 -6.77 -25.57 -3.93
CA ILE A 258 -6.62 -27.02 -4.23
C ILE A 258 -6.14 -27.19 -5.68
N ASP A 259 -6.59 -26.31 -6.59
CA ASP A 259 -6.16 -26.36 -7.98
C ASP A 259 -4.67 -25.99 -8.14
N LEU A 260 -4.09 -25.25 -7.19
CA LEU A 260 -2.66 -24.93 -7.20
C LEU A 260 -1.79 -26.17 -7.01
N GLU A 261 -2.26 -27.19 -6.27
CA GLU A 261 -1.54 -28.46 -6.11
C GLU A 261 -1.38 -29.22 -7.44
N GLN A 262 -2.18 -28.89 -8.46
CA GLN A 262 -2.05 -29.47 -9.79
C GLN A 262 -0.78 -28.96 -10.50
N LEU A 263 -0.29 -27.77 -10.13
CA LEU A 263 0.88 -27.15 -10.74
C LEU A 263 2.19 -27.88 -10.39
N GLU A 264 2.23 -28.54 -9.23
CA GLU A 264 3.38 -29.37 -8.82
C GLU A 264 3.56 -30.63 -9.69
N LYS A 265 2.52 -31.03 -10.42
CA LYS A 265 2.48 -32.27 -11.22
C LYS A 265 2.77 -32.03 -12.70
N LEU A 266 3.12 -30.80 -13.08
CA LEU A 266 3.32 -30.42 -14.47
C LEU A 266 4.67 -30.91 -15.01
N VAL A 267 4.70 -31.12 -16.32
CA VAL A 267 5.91 -31.58 -17.01
C VAL A 267 6.72 -30.35 -17.41
N ASP A 268 7.95 -30.22 -16.88
CA ASP A 268 8.83 -29.06 -17.09
C ASP A 268 9.13 -28.72 -18.56
N SER A 269 8.97 -29.66 -19.50
CA SER A 269 9.22 -29.42 -20.93
C SER A 269 8.02 -28.88 -21.71
N GLN A 270 6.84 -28.82 -21.10
CA GLN A 270 5.59 -28.45 -21.76
C GLN A 270 5.16 -27.03 -21.36
N LYS A 271 4.62 -26.26 -22.31
CA LYS A 271 4.06 -24.93 -22.05
C LYS A 271 2.60 -25.03 -21.67
N TYR A 272 2.21 -24.31 -20.63
CA TYR A 272 0.84 -24.28 -20.11
C TYR A 272 0.26 -22.87 -20.10
N LEU A 273 -1.04 -22.79 -20.31
CA LEU A 273 -1.85 -21.59 -20.05
C LEU A 273 -2.70 -21.83 -18.80
N ILE A 274 -2.45 -21.04 -17.77
CA ILE A 274 -3.19 -21.04 -16.51
C ILE A 274 -4.34 -20.05 -16.62
N ARG A 275 -5.58 -20.55 -16.68
CA ARG A 275 -6.78 -19.72 -16.67
C ARG A 275 -7.27 -19.55 -15.25
N ILE A 276 -7.40 -18.30 -14.84
CA ILE A 276 -7.71 -17.93 -13.46
C ILE A 276 -9.16 -17.45 -13.42
N ASP A 277 -9.95 -18.08 -12.56
CA ASP A 277 -11.32 -17.68 -12.29
C ASP A 277 -11.36 -16.47 -11.34
N GLU A 278 -12.26 -15.51 -11.58
CA GLU A 278 -12.43 -14.30 -10.76
C GLU A 278 -12.81 -14.58 -9.29
N ARG A 279 -13.21 -15.81 -8.97
CA ARG A 279 -13.61 -16.24 -7.62
C ARG A 279 -12.46 -16.74 -6.75
N ILE A 280 -11.23 -16.83 -7.28
CA ILE A 280 -10.08 -17.23 -6.47
C ILE A 280 -9.84 -16.22 -5.33
N ASP A 281 -9.42 -16.71 -4.17
CA ASP A 281 -8.99 -15.83 -3.07
C ASP A 281 -7.74 -15.04 -3.49
N LEU A 282 -7.65 -13.78 -3.05
CA LEU A 282 -6.52 -12.92 -3.39
C LEU A 282 -5.18 -13.48 -2.92
N LEU A 283 -5.12 -14.11 -1.73
CA LEU A 283 -3.87 -14.68 -1.23
C LEU A 283 -3.46 -15.91 -2.03
N ASP A 284 -4.42 -16.72 -2.48
CA ASP A 284 -4.15 -17.86 -3.36
C ASP A 284 -3.70 -17.40 -4.76
N TYR A 285 -4.24 -16.28 -5.25
CA TYR A 285 -3.75 -15.62 -6.45
C TYR A 285 -2.30 -15.14 -6.32
N LEU A 286 -1.93 -14.53 -5.20
CA LEU A 286 -0.56 -14.07 -4.97
C LEU A 286 0.44 -15.23 -4.94
N LYS A 287 0.09 -16.35 -4.28
CA LYS A 287 0.89 -17.59 -4.34
C LYS A 287 1.03 -18.12 -5.76
N LEU A 288 -0.05 -18.05 -6.57
CA LEU A 288 0.02 -18.44 -7.98
C LEU A 288 1.00 -17.55 -8.77
N CYS A 289 1.06 -16.25 -8.47
CA CYS A 289 2.03 -15.35 -9.09
C CYS A 289 3.47 -15.77 -8.77
N GLU A 290 3.77 -16.11 -7.51
CA GLU A 290 5.08 -16.62 -7.10
C GLU A 290 5.47 -17.88 -7.88
N ILE A 291 4.54 -18.84 -8.04
CA ILE A 291 4.78 -20.08 -8.79
C ILE A 291 5.10 -19.77 -10.27
N ILE A 292 4.35 -18.85 -10.88
CA ILE A 292 4.53 -18.50 -12.30
C ILE A 292 5.83 -17.74 -12.54
N GLU A 293 6.20 -16.81 -11.65
CA GLU A 293 7.45 -16.04 -11.76
C GLU A 293 8.69 -16.95 -11.82
N HIS A 294 8.65 -18.08 -11.11
CA HIS A 294 9.73 -19.07 -11.09
C HIS A 294 9.65 -20.13 -12.19
N ASN A 295 8.58 -20.15 -13.01
CA ASN A 295 8.38 -21.15 -14.05
C ASN A 295 8.07 -20.53 -15.43
N PRO A 296 9.08 -20.39 -16.32
CA PRO A 296 8.91 -19.73 -17.62
C PRO A 296 8.01 -20.49 -18.60
N ASN A 297 7.61 -21.73 -18.28
CA ASN A 297 6.68 -22.50 -19.08
C ASN A 297 5.21 -22.24 -18.74
N LEU A 298 4.95 -21.52 -17.65
CA LEU A 298 3.61 -21.12 -17.25
C LEU A 298 3.33 -19.70 -17.76
N GLN A 299 2.17 -19.52 -18.37
CA GLN A 299 1.61 -18.21 -18.65
C GLN A 299 0.22 -18.16 -18.05
N LYS A 300 -0.21 -17.01 -17.55
CA LYS A 300 -1.56 -16.85 -17.02
C LYS A 300 -2.45 -15.98 -17.89
N GLU A 301 -3.74 -16.22 -17.75
CA GLU A 301 -4.82 -15.39 -18.26
C GLU A 301 -5.93 -15.35 -17.22
N ILE A 302 -6.43 -14.15 -16.93
CA ILE A 302 -7.55 -13.92 -16.01
C ILE A 302 -8.84 -13.84 -16.83
N ASN A 303 -9.83 -14.64 -16.46
CA ASN A 303 -11.13 -14.69 -17.12
C ASN A 303 -12.10 -13.60 -16.63
#